data_AF-A0AB37KH42-F1
#
_entry.id   AF-A0AB37KH42-F1
#
_cell.length_a   1.000
_cell.length_b   1.000
_cell.length_c   1.000
_cell.angle_alpha   90.00
_cell.angle_beta   90.00
_cell.angle_gamma   90.00
#
_symmetry.space_group_name_H-M   'P 1'
#
loop_
_entity.id
_entity.type
_entity.pdbx_description
1 polymer ?
#
loop_
_entity_poly.entity_id
_entity_poly.type
_entity_poly.pdbx_seq_one_letter_code
_entity_poly.pdbx_strand_id
1 'polypeptide(L)' 'MDFKGFVDFFYLQDCVNEKEDSIIFWLKDDGFTGKVLPETVDEYVFWLNHNLEFVKRRNIRIQKAIKNK' A
#
# COMPACT_ATOMS: atom_id res chain seq x y z
N MET A 1 1.50 17.80 12.24
CA MET A 1 1.69 16.74 11.23
C MET A 1 0.52 16.86 10.28
N ASP A 2 0.79 17.11 9.02
CA ASP A 2 -0.21 17.13 7.94
C ASP A 2 -0.30 15.75 7.28
N PHE A 3 -1.22 15.59 6.32
CA PHE A 3 -1.44 14.32 5.64
C PHE A 3 -0.17 13.82 4.94
N LYS A 4 0.53 14.71 4.22
CA LYS A 4 1.82 14.42 3.60
C LYS A 4 2.86 13.92 4.60
N GLY A 5 3.03 14.62 5.73
CA GLY A 5 3.96 14.22 6.77
C GLY A 5 3.64 12.84 7.37
N PHE A 6 2.36 12.47 7.47
CA PHE A 6 1.94 11.13 7.87
C PHE A 6 2.36 10.07 6.83
N VAL A 7 2.10 10.31 5.55
CA VAL A 7 2.47 9.41 4.44
C VAL A 7 3.98 9.18 4.41
N ASP A 8 4.75 10.26 4.53
CA ASP A 8 6.21 10.22 4.49
C ASP A 8 6.80 9.47 5.70
N PHE A 9 6.27 9.71 6.90
CA PHE A 9 6.74 9.04 8.11
C PHE A 9 6.54 7.52 8.05
N PHE A 10 5.41 7.06 7.51
CA PHE A 10 5.07 5.63 7.43
C PHE A 10 5.50 4.94 6.13
N TYR A 11 6.05 5.69 5.18
CA TYR A 11 6.44 5.22 3.83
C TYR A 11 5.28 4.65 3.01
N LEU A 12 4.14 5.35 3.04
CA LEU A 12 2.86 4.96 2.43
C LEU A 12 2.64 5.58 1.03
N GLN A 13 3.69 5.91 0.29
CA GLN A 13 3.58 6.58 -1.01
C GLN A 13 2.77 5.76 -2.04
N ASP A 14 2.70 4.43 -1.90
CA ASP A 14 1.88 3.58 -2.79
C ASP A 14 0.37 3.64 -2.46
N CYS A 15 0.00 4.25 -1.33
CA CYS A 15 -1.39 4.38 -0.85
C CYS A 15 -2.00 5.76 -1.18
N VAL A 16 -1.31 6.60 -1.94
CA VAL A 16 -1.77 7.94 -2.31
C VAL A 16 -1.50 8.23 -3.78
N ASN A 17 -2.22 9.19 -4.34
CA ASN A 17 -1.94 9.65 -5.70
C ASN A 17 -0.64 10.48 -5.75
N GLU A 18 -0.20 10.82 -6.97
CA GLU A 18 1.03 11.59 -7.19
C GLU A 18 1.03 12.98 -6.53
N LYS A 19 -0.16 13.55 -6.29
CA LYS A 19 -0.33 14.84 -5.62
C LYS A 19 -0.36 14.72 -4.10
N GLU A 20 -0.38 13.49 -3.58
CA GLU A 20 -0.54 13.15 -2.17
C GLU A 20 -1.77 13.80 -1.52
N ASP A 21 -2.85 14.00 -2.29
CA ASP A 21 -4.10 14.63 -1.83
C ASP A 21 -5.31 13.66 -1.77
N SER A 22 -5.14 12.45 -2.31
CA SER A 22 -6.17 11.39 -2.26
C SER A 22 -5.56 10.02 -2.00
N ILE A 23 -6.38 9.12 -1.45
CA ILE A 23 -6.00 7.73 -1.17
C ILE A 23 -6.11 6.88 -2.44
N ILE A 24 -5.20 5.93 -2.60
CA ILE A 24 -5.25 4.85 -3.60
C ILE A 24 -5.20 3.52 -2.87
N PHE A 25 -6.08 2.59 -3.24
CA PHE A 25 -6.01 1.21 -2.77
C PHE A 25 -4.96 0.45 -3.57
N TRP A 26 -4.00 -0.18 -2.87
CA TRP A 26 -3.03 -1.09 -3.48
C TRP A 26 -3.61 -2.49 -3.76
N LEU A 27 -4.84 -2.72 -3.32
CA LEU A 27 -5.71 -3.85 -3.65
C LEU A 27 -6.86 -3.36 -4.53
N LYS A 28 -7.66 -4.30 -5.02
CA LYS A 28 -8.90 -4.00 -5.74
C LYS A 28 -9.83 -3.17 -4.84
N ASP A 29 -10.24 -2.00 -5.32
CA ASP A 29 -11.29 -1.20 -4.70
C ASP A 29 -12.66 -1.75 -5.14
N ASP A 30 -13.49 -2.11 -4.18
CA ASP A 30 -14.87 -2.55 -4.37
C ASP A 30 -15.88 -1.65 -3.64
N GLY A 31 -15.46 -0.45 -3.25
CA GLY A 31 -16.29 0.48 -2.49
C GLY A 31 -16.68 -0.04 -1.11
N PHE A 32 -15.90 -0.95 -0.53
CA PHE A 32 -16.17 -1.63 0.73
C PHE A 32 -17.45 -2.48 0.72
N THR A 33 -17.88 -2.92 -0.46
CA THR A 33 -19.08 -3.74 -0.62
C THR A 33 -18.78 -5.22 -0.85
N GLY A 34 -17.52 -5.57 -1.15
CA GLY A 34 -17.12 -6.94 -1.36
C GLY A 34 -16.79 -7.69 -0.08
N LYS A 35 -16.38 -8.94 -0.26
CA LYS A 35 -16.07 -9.83 0.85
C LYS A 35 -14.68 -9.51 1.38
N VAL A 36 -14.57 -9.52 2.71
CA VAL A 36 -13.34 -9.16 3.44
C VAL A 36 -12.20 -10.14 3.18
N LEU A 37 -12.54 -11.40 2.85
CA LEU A 37 -11.56 -12.45 2.58
C LEU A 37 -11.75 -12.99 1.15
N PRO A 38 -10.64 -13.38 0.50
CA PRO A 38 -10.70 -14.16 -0.73
C PRO A 38 -11.55 -15.41 -0.57
N GLU A 39 -12.40 -15.71 -1.55
CA GLU A 39 -13.25 -16.89 -1.55
C GLU A 39 -12.75 -18.00 -2.47
N THR A 40 -11.88 -17.65 -3.40
CA THR A 40 -11.29 -18.57 -4.35
C THR A 40 -9.77 -18.60 -4.23
N VAL A 41 -9.15 -19.67 -4.73
CA VAL A 41 -7.70 -19.78 -4.81
C VAL A 41 -7.11 -18.63 -5.61
N ASP A 42 -7.75 -18.25 -6.72
CA ASP A 42 -7.27 -17.17 -7.59
C ASP A 42 -7.34 -15.81 -6.88
N GLU A 43 -8.43 -15.54 -6.16
CA GLU A 43 -8.55 -14.34 -5.34
C GLU A 43 -7.50 -14.31 -4.22
N TYR A 44 -7.21 -15.46 -3.60
CA TYR A 44 -6.19 -15.57 -2.57
C TYR A 44 -4.80 -15.30 -3.13
N VAL A 45 -4.46 -15.89 -4.27
CA VAL A 45 -3.19 -15.66 -4.95
C VAL A 45 -3.06 -14.20 -5.37
N PHE A 46 -4.13 -13.58 -5.89
CA PHE A 46 -4.18 -12.15 -6.20
C PHE A 46 -3.89 -11.31 -4.96
N TRP A 47 -4.63 -11.54 -3.86
CA TRP A 47 -4.46 -10.82 -2.60
C TRP A 47 -3.04 -10.98 -2.04
N LEU A 48 -2.51 -12.21 -2.02
CA LEU A 48 -1.17 -12.52 -1.52
C LEU A 48 -0.10 -11.76 -2.30
N ASN A 49 -0.13 -11.83 -3.63
CA ASN A 49 0.87 -11.19 -4.49
C ASN A 49 0.88 -9.67 -4.32
N HIS A 50 -0.30 -9.03 -4.24
CA HIS A 50 -0.40 -7.59 -4.05
C HIS A 50 0.11 -7.15 -2.67
N ASN A 51 -0.19 -7.90 -1.62
CA ASN A 51 0.32 -7.60 -0.28
C ASN A 51 1.84 -7.78 -0.18
N LEU A 52 2.38 -8.85 -0.75
CA LEU A 52 3.83 -9.08 -0.79
C LEU A 52 4.55 -7.97 -1.54
N GLU A 53 4.01 -7.55 -2.69
CA GLU A 53 4.61 -6.49 -3.48
C GLU A 53 4.53 -5.13 -2.76
N PHE A 54 3.40 -4.81 -2.11
CA PHE A 54 3.27 -3.61 -1.28
C PHE A 54 4.33 -3.56 -0.15
N VAL A 55 4.45 -4.64 0.61
CA VAL A 55 5.44 -4.74 1.70
C VAL A 55 6.87 -4.62 1.15
N LYS A 56 7.16 -5.25 0.00
CA LYS A 56 8.48 -5.19 -0.64
C LYS A 56 8.86 -3.76 -1.04
N ARG A 57 7.96 -3.02 -1.72
CA ARG A 57 8.21 -1.62 -2.12
C ARG A 57 8.42 -0.73 -0.90
N ARG A 58 7.59 -0.89 0.13
CA ARG A 58 7.73 -0.17 1.40
C ARG A 58 9.07 -0.45 2.08
N ASN A 59 9.50 -1.71 2.13
CA ASN A 59 10.79 -2.09 2.71
C ASN A 59 11.97 -1.48 1.95
N ILE A 60 11.89 -1.35 0.62
CA ILE A 60 12.91 -0.65 -0.18
C ILE A 60 13.01 0.82 0.23
N ARG A 61 11.88 1.51 0.43
CA ARG A 61 11.86 2.92 0.91
C ARG A 61 12.46 3.05 2.31
N ILE A 62 12.09 2.16 3.23
CA ILE A 62 12.64 2.12 4.59
C ILE A 62 14.16 1.88 4.57
N GLN A 63 14.63 0.90 3.79
CA GLN A 63 16.07 0.62 3.67
C GLN A 63 16.84 1.81 3.11
N LYS A 64 16.30 2.50 2.09
CA LYS A 64 16.90 3.72 1.54
C LYS A 64 16.99 4.82 2.59
N ALA A 65 15.94 5.00 3.39
CA ALA A 65 15.92 6.00 4.45
C ALA A 65 16.91 5.69 5.59
N ILE A 66 17.15 4.41 5.90
CA ILE A 66 18.16 4.00 6.88
C ILE A 66 19.58 4.19 6.32
N LYS A 67 19.82 3.85 5.06
CA LYS A 67 21.15 3.99 4.42
C LYS A 67 21.58 5.44 4.20
N ASN A 68 20.62 6.35 4.08
CA ASN A 68 20.87 7.78 3.87
C ASN A 68 20.96 8.58 5.18
N LYS A 69 20.94 7.91 6.34
CA LYS A 69 21.20 8.49 7.66
C LYS A 69 22.66 8.24 8.05
#